data_AF-A0A935XE45-F1
#
_entry.id   AF-A0A935XE45-F1
#
_cell.length_a   1.000
_cell.length_b   1.000
_cell.length_c   1.000
_cell.angle_alpha   90.00
_cell.angle_beta   90.00
_cell.angle_gamma   90.00
#
_symmetry.space_group_name_H-M   'P 1'
#
loop_
_entity.id
_entity.type
_entity.pdbx_description
1 polymer ?
#
loop_
_entity_poly.entity_id
_entity_poly.type
_entity_poly.pdbx_seq_one_letter_code
_entity_poly.pdbx_strand_id
1 'polypeptide(L)'
;MATVLVPFAAAALLAASAPDTTPCVAAVGFLRDHQRMIAAVEPDTIDDWRTRQRQSGCRITAAGVTPIGVAREAVRVYDRLRVAGWTRTPDPMDAPNEASLRFRRGGVDCLFNVYDVPRLSTDAEFRVNEAVSPADGEVRYQVFVMCMPALPAAPR
;
A
#
# COMPACT_ATOMS: atom_id res chain seq x y z
N MET A 1 -50.68 1.70 -45.00
CA MET A 1 -49.43 0.96 -44.68
C MET A 1 -48.32 1.99 -44.53
N ALA A 2 -47.75 2.15 -43.33
CA ALA A 2 -46.50 2.85 -43.10
C ALA A 2 -45.94 2.38 -41.75
N THR A 3 -44.98 1.44 -41.81
CA THR A 3 -44.30 0.90 -40.63
C THR A 3 -43.06 1.75 -40.39
N VAL A 4 -43.05 2.51 -39.29
CA VAL A 4 -41.86 3.26 -38.86
C VAL A 4 -40.96 2.31 -38.06
N LEU A 5 -39.83 1.94 -38.64
CA LEU A 5 -38.75 1.23 -37.96
C LEU A 5 -37.94 2.24 -37.14
N VAL A 6 -38.09 2.22 -35.82
CA VAL A 6 -37.20 2.93 -34.89
C VAL A 6 -35.96 2.07 -34.69
N PRO A 7 -34.73 2.57 -35.00
CA PRO A 7 -33.53 1.82 -34.69
C PRO A 7 -33.28 1.89 -33.18
N PHE A 8 -33.30 0.75 -32.52
CA PHE A 8 -32.72 0.61 -31.18
C PHE A 8 -31.21 0.82 -31.30
N ALA A 9 -30.75 2.04 -31.01
CA ALA A 9 -29.34 2.32 -30.82
C ALA A 9 -28.87 1.57 -29.56
N ALA A 10 -28.06 0.52 -29.75
CA ALA A 10 -27.39 -0.17 -28.68
C ALA A 10 -26.35 0.77 -28.05
N ALA A 11 -26.68 1.33 -26.89
CA ALA A 11 -25.73 2.06 -26.07
C ALA A 11 -24.72 1.06 -25.48
N ALA A 12 -23.53 0.98 -26.09
CA ALA A 12 -22.40 0.29 -25.50
C ALA A 12 -21.93 1.08 -24.26
N LEU A 13 -22.39 0.64 -23.08
CA LEU A 13 -21.85 1.09 -21.80
C LEU A 13 -20.39 0.66 -21.71
N LEU A 14 -19.47 1.59 -21.99
CA LEU A 14 -18.07 1.50 -21.58
C LEU A 14 -18.04 1.54 -20.05
N ALA A 15 -18.23 0.37 -19.41
CA ALA A 15 -17.92 0.21 -18.01
C ALA A 15 -16.41 0.39 -17.86
N ALA A 16 -15.98 1.58 -17.44
CA ALA A 16 -14.62 1.78 -16.97
C ALA A 16 -14.43 0.82 -15.77
N SER A 17 -13.65 -0.23 -15.96
CA SER A 17 -13.30 -1.16 -14.90
C SER A 17 -12.66 -0.36 -13.76
N ALA A 18 -13.20 -0.50 -12.56
CA ALA A 18 -12.63 0.14 -11.38
C ALA A 18 -11.15 -0.28 -11.26
N PRO A 19 -10.25 0.65 -10.92
CA PRO A 19 -8.84 0.34 -10.77
C PRO A 19 -8.62 -0.81 -9.77
N ASP A 20 -7.83 -1.82 -10.17
CA ASP A 20 -7.61 -3.02 -9.37
C ASP A 20 -6.69 -2.74 -8.17
N THR A 21 -7.20 -3.02 -6.96
CA THR A 21 -6.45 -2.89 -5.69
C THR A 21 -6.21 -4.23 -5.01
N THR A 22 -6.49 -5.34 -5.70
CA THR A 22 -6.28 -6.71 -5.22
C THR A 22 -4.90 -6.95 -4.60
N PRO A 23 -3.78 -6.41 -5.16
CA PRO A 23 -2.46 -6.58 -4.54
C PRO A 23 -2.36 -6.05 -3.09
N CYS A 24 -3.19 -5.08 -2.70
CA CYS A 24 -3.13 -4.47 -1.38
C CYS A 24 -3.91 -5.23 -0.31
N VAL A 25 -4.77 -6.20 -0.67
CA VAL A 25 -5.71 -6.85 0.26
C VAL A 25 -4.99 -7.44 1.48
N ALA A 26 -3.90 -8.17 1.25
CA ALA A 26 -3.14 -8.78 2.35
C ALA A 26 -2.43 -7.74 3.23
N ALA A 27 -1.87 -6.68 2.62
CA ALA A 27 -1.14 -5.65 3.33
C ALA A 27 -2.07 -4.73 4.13
N VAL A 28 -3.22 -4.34 3.58
CA VAL A 28 -4.20 -3.52 4.31
C VAL A 28 -4.84 -4.32 5.44
N GLY A 29 -5.11 -5.62 5.25
CA GLY A 29 -5.55 -6.51 6.32
C GLY A 29 -4.52 -6.57 7.45
N PHE A 30 -3.23 -6.72 7.13
CA PHE A 30 -2.17 -6.63 8.13
C PHE A 30 -2.19 -5.32 8.93
N LEU A 31 -2.27 -4.17 8.24
CA LEU A 31 -2.24 -2.86 8.89
C LEU A 31 -3.48 -2.63 9.78
N ARG A 32 -4.67 -3.04 9.34
CA ARG A 32 -5.90 -2.85 10.12
C ARG A 32 -6.02 -3.87 11.25
N ASP A 33 -5.79 -5.14 10.97
CA ASP A 33 -6.13 -6.22 11.90
C ASP A 33 -5.01 -6.50 12.89
N HIS A 34 -3.75 -6.45 12.44
CA HIS A 34 -2.58 -6.76 13.27
C HIS A 34 -1.90 -5.51 13.83
N GLN A 35 -1.89 -4.39 13.10
CA GLN A 35 -1.30 -3.13 13.55
C GLN A 35 -2.31 -2.15 14.14
N ARG A 36 -3.61 -2.42 14.02
CA ARG A 36 -4.69 -1.55 14.50
C ARG A 36 -4.61 -0.12 13.96
N MET A 37 -4.15 0.03 12.72
CA MET A 37 -4.00 1.33 12.06
C MET A 37 -5.25 1.72 11.28
N ILE A 38 -5.46 3.02 11.13
CA ILE A 38 -6.37 3.58 10.13
C ILE A 38 -5.63 3.57 8.79
N ALA A 39 -6.25 3.01 7.75
CA ALA A 39 -5.61 2.83 6.44
C ALA A 39 -6.56 3.19 5.29
N ALA A 40 -6.05 3.93 4.31
CA ALA A 40 -6.69 4.22 3.03
C ALA A 40 -5.96 3.46 1.92
N VAL A 41 -6.71 2.88 0.99
CA VAL A 41 -6.17 2.15 -0.16
C VAL A 41 -6.55 2.90 -1.43
N GLU A 42 -5.59 3.13 -2.30
CA GLU A 42 -5.78 3.79 -3.57
C GLU A 42 -5.07 2.98 -4.67
N PRO A 43 -5.62 2.92 -5.90
CA PRO A 43 -4.88 2.39 -7.03
C PRO A 43 -3.65 3.24 -7.33
N ASP A 44 -2.60 2.62 -7.86
CA ASP A 44 -1.36 3.32 -8.19
C ASP A 44 -0.63 2.67 -9.38
N THR A 45 0.29 3.42 -9.96
CA THR A 45 1.26 2.92 -10.94
C THR A 45 2.66 3.08 -10.37
N ILE A 46 3.28 1.95 -10.02
CA ILE A 46 4.55 1.91 -9.28
C ILE A 46 5.70 1.76 -10.28
N ASP A 47 6.70 2.63 -10.16
CA ASP A 47 7.97 2.46 -10.88
C ASP A 47 8.85 1.44 -10.14
N ASP A 48 8.83 0.18 -10.58
CA ASP A 48 9.65 -0.88 -9.98
C ASP A 48 11.04 -0.87 -10.60
N TRP A 49 11.93 -0.07 -10.00
CA TRP A 49 13.30 0.09 -10.47
C TRP A 49 14.06 -1.23 -10.65
N ARG A 50 13.77 -2.24 -9.81
CA ARG A 50 14.39 -3.57 -9.85
C ARG A 50 14.07 -4.33 -11.13
N THR A 51 12.91 -4.08 -11.73
CA THR A 51 12.52 -4.62 -13.04
C THR A 51 12.65 -3.61 -14.16
N ARG A 52 12.83 -2.32 -13.84
CA ARG A 52 12.77 -1.18 -14.77
C ARG A 52 11.43 -1.09 -15.49
N GLN A 53 10.35 -1.46 -14.80
CA GLN A 53 8.99 -1.49 -15.34
C GLN A 53 8.04 -0.70 -14.46
N ARG A 54 7.07 -0.04 -15.11
CA ARG A 54 5.91 0.54 -14.42
C ARG A 54 4.85 -0.53 -14.24
N GLN A 55 4.53 -0.86 -13.00
CA GLN A 55 3.55 -1.88 -12.64
C GLN A 55 2.24 -1.23 -12.22
N SER A 56 1.13 -1.78 -12.71
CA SER A 56 -0.17 -1.52 -12.10
C SER A 56 -0.18 -2.15 -10.71
N GLY A 57 -0.62 -1.40 -9.72
CA GLY A 57 -0.69 -1.86 -8.36
C GLY A 57 -1.57 -0.94 -7.53
N CYS A 58 -1.22 -0.82 -6.27
CA CYS A 58 -1.96 0.02 -5.35
C CYS A 58 -1.05 0.48 -4.23
N ARG A 59 -1.47 1.56 -3.58
CA ARG A 59 -0.81 2.12 -2.42
C ARG A 59 -1.72 2.12 -1.22
N ILE A 60 -1.12 2.05 -0.05
CA ILE A 60 -1.79 2.13 1.24
C ILE A 60 -1.13 3.25 2.02
N THR A 61 -1.93 4.22 2.45
CA THR A 61 -1.51 5.24 3.41
C THR A 61 -2.17 4.92 4.73
N ALA A 62 -1.38 4.71 5.78
CA ALA A 62 -1.88 4.34 7.09
C ALA A 62 -1.24 5.16 8.21
N ALA A 63 -2.02 5.41 9.27
CA ALA A 63 -1.57 6.07 10.48
C ALA A 63 -1.96 5.26 11.73
N GLY A 64 -1.08 5.28 12.73
CA GLY A 64 -1.27 4.66 14.03
C GLY A 64 -0.55 5.43 15.12
N VAL A 65 -0.61 4.92 16.35
CA VAL A 65 0.03 5.50 17.52
C VAL A 65 0.93 4.48 18.19
N THR A 66 1.99 4.95 18.84
CA THR A 66 2.91 4.08 19.58
C THR A 66 3.48 4.81 20.80
N PRO A 67 3.57 4.16 21.96
CA PRO A 67 4.22 4.72 23.14
C PRO A 67 5.74 4.51 23.14
N ILE A 68 6.26 3.72 22.20
CA ILE A 68 7.69 3.35 22.18
C ILE A 68 8.51 4.14 21.17
N GLY A 69 7.94 5.15 20.52
CA GLY A 69 8.62 5.92 19.48
C GLY A 69 8.78 5.17 18.16
N VAL A 70 8.90 5.93 17.07
CA VAL A 70 8.75 5.42 15.69
C VAL A 70 9.84 4.43 15.30
N ALA A 71 11.10 4.65 15.68
CA ALA A 71 12.19 3.75 15.30
C ALA A 71 12.02 2.34 15.87
N ARG A 72 11.62 2.22 17.15
CA ARG A 72 11.36 0.92 17.76
C ARG A 72 10.06 0.30 17.24
N GLU A 73 9.06 1.13 16.93
CA GLU A 73 7.82 0.65 16.32
C GLU A 73 8.06 0.09 14.91
N ALA A 74 8.91 0.73 14.11
CA ALA A 74 9.28 0.23 12.78
C ALA A 74 9.87 -1.20 12.85
N VAL A 75 10.79 -1.45 13.78
CA VAL A 75 11.33 -2.79 14.03
C VAL A 75 10.20 -3.78 14.36
N ARG A 76 9.28 -3.41 15.26
CA ARG A 76 8.13 -4.25 15.61
C ARG A 76 7.19 -4.50 14.44
N VAL A 77 6.96 -3.52 13.58
CA VAL A 77 6.14 -3.69 12.36
C VAL A 77 6.75 -4.74 11.46
N TYR A 78 8.06 -4.68 11.22
CA TYR A 78 8.76 -5.65 10.39
C TYR A 78 8.85 -7.05 11.02
N ASP A 79 9.00 -7.14 12.34
CA ASP A 79 8.90 -8.41 13.06
C ASP A 79 7.50 -9.02 12.91
N ARG A 80 6.45 -8.22 13.09
CA ARG A 80 5.05 -8.68 12.94
C ARG A 80 4.72 -9.08 11.51
N LEU A 81 5.28 -8.43 10.50
CA LEU A 81 5.14 -8.87 9.10
C LEU A 81 5.69 -10.29 8.92
N ARG A 82 6.90 -10.56 9.43
CA ARG A 82 7.51 -11.89 9.35
C ARG A 82 6.67 -12.95 10.05
N VAL A 83 6.18 -12.65 11.25
CA VAL A 83 5.26 -13.55 11.99
C VAL A 83 3.95 -13.77 11.23
N ALA A 84 3.44 -12.77 10.52
CA ALA A 84 2.25 -12.86 9.67
C ALA A 84 2.49 -13.58 8.32
N GLY A 85 3.64 -14.23 8.14
CA GLY A 85 3.96 -15.03 6.95
C GLY A 85 4.47 -14.23 5.76
N TRP A 86 4.87 -12.98 5.95
CA TRP A 86 5.54 -12.20 4.91
C TRP A 86 7.03 -12.53 4.86
N THR A 87 7.56 -12.79 3.67
CA THR A 87 8.98 -13.08 3.47
C THR A 87 9.72 -11.82 3.05
N ARG A 88 10.79 -11.44 3.76
CA ARG A 88 11.65 -10.33 3.32
C ARG A 88 12.25 -10.68 1.95
N THR A 89 12.17 -9.77 1.00
CA THR A 89 12.85 -9.88 -0.30
C THR A 89 13.93 -8.82 -0.36
N PRO A 90 15.16 -9.13 0.08
CA PRO A 90 16.24 -8.16 0.17
C PRO A 90 16.43 -7.44 -1.16
N ASP A 91 16.58 -6.13 -1.08
CA ASP A 91 16.95 -5.31 -2.20
C ASP A 91 18.47 -5.09 -2.17
N PRO A 92 19.20 -5.21 -3.31
CA PRO A 92 20.62 -4.88 -3.37
C PRO A 92 21.00 -3.51 -2.81
N MET A 93 20.06 -2.55 -2.80
CA MET A 93 20.29 -1.21 -2.29
C MET A 93 19.79 -1.00 -0.85
N ASP A 94 19.33 -2.07 -0.18
CA ASP A 94 18.85 -2.00 1.21
C ASP A 94 19.89 -1.33 2.11
N ALA A 95 19.60 -0.13 2.61
CA ALA A 95 20.48 0.53 3.58
C ALA A 95 20.31 -0.11 4.97
N PRO A 96 21.36 -0.18 5.82
CA PRO A 96 21.27 -0.79 7.16
C PRO A 96 20.21 -0.16 8.08
N ASN A 97 19.82 1.08 7.80
CA ASN A 97 18.83 1.86 8.53
C ASN A 97 17.65 2.28 7.63
N GLU A 98 17.41 1.57 6.52
CA GLU A 98 16.37 1.97 5.59
C GLU A 98 14.99 1.86 6.24
N ALA A 99 14.26 2.98 6.19
CA ALA A 99 12.88 3.07 6.64
C ALA A 99 11.91 2.35 5.70
N SER A 100 12.40 1.83 4.57
CA SER A 100 11.66 1.17 3.50
C SER A 100 12.14 -0.25 3.29
N LEU A 101 11.28 -1.25 3.48
CA LEU A 101 11.65 -2.65 3.29
C LEU A 101 10.62 -3.39 2.44
N ARG A 102 11.11 -4.20 1.50
CA ARG A 102 10.26 -5.02 0.61
C ARG A 102 9.96 -6.39 1.20
N PHE A 103 8.68 -6.76 1.21
CA PHE A 103 8.20 -8.06 1.64
C PHE A 103 7.29 -8.69 0.59
N ARG A 104 7.34 -10.02 0.50
CA ARG A 104 6.55 -10.82 -0.42
C ARG A 104 5.54 -11.68 0.32
N ARG A 105 4.32 -11.78 -0.21
CA ARG A 105 3.30 -12.74 0.21
C ARG A 105 2.35 -13.05 -0.94
N GLY A 106 2.04 -14.32 -1.16
CA GLY A 106 1.03 -14.74 -2.14
C GLY A 106 1.27 -14.25 -3.57
N GLY A 107 2.54 -14.15 -4.00
CA GLY A 107 2.88 -13.63 -5.33
C GLY A 107 2.78 -12.11 -5.49
N VAL A 108 2.67 -11.36 -4.39
CA VAL A 108 2.69 -9.89 -4.38
C VAL A 108 3.91 -9.40 -3.62
N ASP A 109 4.60 -8.41 -4.19
CA ASP A 109 5.63 -7.64 -3.49
C ASP A 109 5.02 -6.33 -2.97
N CYS A 110 5.27 -6.04 -1.70
CA CYS A 110 4.88 -4.79 -1.06
C CYS A 110 6.11 -4.11 -0.45
N LEU A 111 6.33 -2.84 -0.78
CA LEU A 111 7.34 -1.98 -0.18
C LEU A 111 6.72 -1.21 0.99
N PHE A 112 7.13 -1.52 2.22
CA PHE A 112 6.63 -0.90 3.43
C PHE A 112 7.58 0.21 3.90
N ASN A 113 7.08 1.43 4.04
CA ASN A 113 7.83 2.59 4.51
C ASN A 113 7.25 3.05 5.84
N VAL A 114 8.03 3.03 6.93
CA VAL A 114 7.60 3.52 8.25
C VAL A 114 8.22 4.90 8.52
N TYR A 115 7.42 5.90 8.88
CA TYR A 115 7.90 7.27 9.07
C TYR A 115 7.14 8.00 10.19
N ASP A 116 7.72 9.11 10.65
CA ASP A 116 7.34 9.85 11.86
C ASP A 116 6.45 11.07 11.61
N VAL A 117 6.73 11.80 10.55
CA VAL A 117 6.02 13.03 10.14
C VAL A 117 5.39 12.81 8.76
N PRO A 118 4.11 13.18 8.54
CA PRO A 118 3.49 13.15 7.21
C PRO A 118 4.37 13.78 6.12
N ARG A 119 4.57 13.08 5.00
CA ARG A 119 5.47 13.51 3.90
C ARG A 119 4.87 13.38 2.51
N LEU A 120 3.72 12.73 2.37
CA LEU A 120 3.14 12.44 1.06
C LEU A 120 2.33 13.62 0.51
N SER A 121 1.79 14.50 1.38
CA SER A 121 0.95 15.63 1.00
C SER A 121 -0.24 15.22 0.13
N THR A 122 -0.90 14.11 0.49
CA THR A 122 -2.06 13.56 -0.22
C THR A 122 -3.32 13.60 0.63
N ASP A 123 -4.50 13.64 0.00
CA ASP A 123 -5.79 13.56 0.70
C ASP A 123 -5.90 12.31 1.58
N ALA A 124 -5.38 11.18 1.11
CA ALA A 124 -5.34 9.96 1.90
C ALA A 124 -4.52 10.12 3.18
N GLU A 125 -3.35 10.77 3.10
CA GLU A 125 -2.50 11.05 4.25
C GLU A 125 -3.19 11.99 5.24
N PHE A 126 -3.81 13.07 4.77
CA PHE A 126 -4.57 13.97 5.64
C PHE A 126 -5.70 13.22 6.36
N ARG A 127 -6.55 12.49 5.62
CA ARG A 127 -7.68 11.74 6.21
C ARG A 127 -7.26 10.75 7.28
N VAL A 128 -6.21 9.94 7.06
CA VAL A 128 -5.79 8.96 8.07
C VAL A 128 -5.14 9.62 9.28
N ASN A 129 -4.45 10.76 9.11
CA ASN A 129 -3.84 11.49 10.23
C ASN A 129 -4.88 12.20 11.09
N GLU A 130 -5.92 12.78 10.48
CA GLU A 130 -7.04 13.41 11.21
C GLU A 130 -7.83 12.38 12.02
N ALA A 131 -7.96 11.15 11.52
CA ALA A 131 -8.65 10.06 12.21
C ALA A 131 -7.88 9.47 13.41
N VAL A 132 -6.64 9.88 13.64
CA VAL A 132 -5.77 9.32 14.68
C VAL A 132 -5.34 10.40 15.67
N SER A 133 -5.80 10.32 16.91
CA SER A 133 -5.39 11.20 18.00
C SER A 133 -4.51 10.44 19.00
N PRO A 134 -3.21 10.79 19.15
CA PRO A 134 -2.35 10.20 20.17
C PRO A 134 -2.83 10.54 21.58
N ALA A 135 -2.78 9.57 22.49
CA ALA A 135 -2.93 9.81 23.92
C ALA A 135 -1.62 10.33 24.55
N ASP A 136 -1.67 10.71 25.82
CA ASP A 136 -0.49 11.13 26.58
C ASP A 136 0.60 10.04 26.56
N GLY A 137 1.82 10.43 26.15
CA GLY A 137 2.96 9.52 26.03
C GLY A 137 3.01 8.71 24.73
N GLU A 138 2.03 8.85 23.85
CA GLU A 138 2.05 8.26 22.51
C GLU A 138 2.53 9.25 21.45
N VAL A 139 3.16 8.72 20.41
CA VAL A 139 3.46 9.47 19.19
C VAL A 139 2.73 8.84 18.01
N ARG A 140 2.26 9.68 17.09
CA ARG A 140 1.74 9.20 15.81
C ARG A 140 2.90 8.69 14.95
N TYR A 141 2.67 7.62 14.21
CA TYR A 141 3.55 7.15 13.16
C TYR A 141 2.73 6.76 11.93
N GLN A 142 3.40 6.67 10.80
CA GLN A 142 2.77 6.40 9.52
C GLN A 142 3.41 5.19 8.85
N VAL A 143 2.61 4.49 8.05
CA VAL A 143 3.09 3.42 7.17
C VAL A 143 2.55 3.68 5.77
N PHE A 144 3.47 3.81 4.81
CA PHE A 144 3.15 3.90 3.39
C PHE A 144 3.57 2.62 2.70
N VAL A 145 2.63 1.97 2.01
CA VAL A 145 2.87 0.69 1.34
C VAL A 145 2.57 0.82 -0.13
N MET A 146 3.47 0.31 -0.98
CA MET A 146 3.21 0.14 -2.42
C MET A 146 3.24 -1.33 -2.75
N CYS A 147 2.13 -1.88 -3.25
CA CYS A 147 2.00 -3.30 -3.57
C CYS A 147 1.80 -3.52 -5.07
N MET A 148 2.51 -4.51 -5.61
CA MET A 148 2.51 -4.86 -7.03
C MET A 148 2.71 -6.38 -7.22
N PRO A 149 2.35 -6.95 -8.38
CA PRO A 149 2.69 -8.33 -8.70
C PRO A 149 4.18 -8.61 -8.51
N ALA A 150 4.52 -9.73 -7.89
CA ALA A 150 5.89 -10.14 -7.71
C ALA A 150 6.49 -10.56 -9.06
N LEU A 151 7.64 -9.97 -9.41
CA LEU A 151 8.38 -10.29 -10.63
C LEU A 151 9.80 -10.80 -10.29
N PRO A 152 10.46 -11.58 -11.15
CA PRO A 152 11.89 -11.83 -11.02
C PRO A 152 12.68 -10.51 -11.12
N ALA A 153 13.85 -10.42 -10.48
CA ALA A 153 14.67 -9.21 -10.59
C ALA A 153 15.28 -9.15 -12.00
N ALA A 154 15.49 -7.94 -12.52
CA ALA A 154 16.26 -7.81 -13.76
C ALA A 154 17.67 -8.40 -13.56
N PRO A 155 18.25 -9.05 -14.57
CA PRO A 155 19.67 -9.39 -14.56
C PRO A 155 20.51 -8.14 -14.30
N ARG A 156 21.60 -8.29 -13.54
CA ARG A 156 22.59 -7.23 -13.35
C ARG A 156 23.29 -6.89 -14.65
#